data_AF-A0A1M5QQB9-F1
#
_entry.id   AF-A0A1M5QQB9-F1
#
_cell.length_a   1.000
_cell.length_b   1.000
_cell.length_c   1.000
_cell.angle_alpha   90.00
_cell.angle_beta   90.00
_cell.angle_gamma   90.00
#
_symmetry.space_group_name_H-M   'P 1'
#
loop_
_entity.id
_entity.type
_entity.pdbx_description
1 polymer ?
#
loop_
_entity_poly.entity_id
_entity_poly.type
_entity_poly.pdbx_seq_one_letter_code
_entity_poly.pdbx_strand_id
1 'polypeptide(L)'
;MTSITPAQLVMLAIRKLRCGALVTLLLSSSIAAAQSPRIILDVADAAVSRGIDERTGVTVTLTAESRSSFADFTAKYIGRFIEVRFLGQVIMKARLVTEITGGKLQIVPEANSAAPTELAHKLSAPGTKIEVGLFAE
;
A
#
# COMPACT_ATOMS: atom_id res chain seq x y z
N MET A 1 63.26 -2.54 -30.19
CA MET A 1 63.09 -2.41 -28.72
C MET A 1 62.63 -0.99 -28.43
N THR A 2 61.32 -0.73 -28.38
CA THR A 2 60.76 0.61 -28.12
C THR A 2 60.49 0.76 -26.63
N SER A 3 61.27 1.61 -25.97
CA SER A 3 61.13 1.97 -24.56
C SER A 3 59.90 2.82 -24.33
N ILE A 4 59.01 2.39 -23.43
CA ILE A 4 57.87 3.19 -22.97
C ILE A 4 58.40 4.23 -21.97
N THR A 5 58.20 5.52 -22.26
CA THR A 5 58.63 6.64 -21.41
C THR A 5 57.72 6.78 -20.17
N PRO A 6 58.24 7.20 -19.00
CA PRO A 6 57.50 7.26 -17.74
C PRO A 6 56.27 8.19 -17.79
N ALA A 7 56.26 9.18 -18.70
CA ALA A 7 55.11 10.04 -18.95
C ALA A 7 53.87 9.27 -19.47
N GLN A 8 54.06 8.19 -20.26
CA GLN A 8 52.95 7.39 -20.77
C GLN A 8 52.33 6.50 -19.69
N LEU A 9 53.09 6.10 -18.68
CA LEU A 9 52.59 5.30 -17.55
C LEU A 9 51.70 6.14 -16.61
N VAL A 10 52.09 7.39 -16.36
CA VAL A 10 51.37 8.33 -15.49
C VAL A 10 50.05 8.77 -16.12
N MET A 11 50.02 9.05 -17.44
CA MET A 11 48.80 9.44 -18.14
C MET A 11 47.76 8.30 -18.20
N LEU A 12 48.21 7.04 -18.25
CA LEU A 12 47.34 5.86 -18.23
C LEU A 12 46.76 5.60 -16.81
N ALA A 13 47.58 5.78 -15.77
CA ALA A 13 47.16 5.62 -14.37
C ALA A 13 46.12 6.67 -13.94
N ILE A 14 46.31 7.94 -14.33
CA ILE A 14 45.38 9.04 -14.01
C ILE A 14 44.03 8.87 -14.73
N ARG A 15 44.03 8.31 -15.95
CA ARG A 15 42.80 8.00 -16.71
C ARG A 15 41.97 6.91 -16.05
N LYS A 16 42.60 5.87 -15.49
CA LYS A 16 41.87 4.79 -14.79
C LYS A 16 41.38 5.21 -13.41
N LEU A 17 42.07 6.13 -12.74
CA LEU A 17 41.69 6.62 -11.41
C LEU A 17 40.45 7.53 -11.44
N ARG A 18 40.25 8.30 -12.52
CA ARG A 18 39.07 9.17 -12.71
C ARG A 18 37.79 8.41 -13.10
N CYS A 19 37.92 7.28 -13.79
CA CYS A 19 36.76 6.45 -14.14
C CYS A 19 36.28 5.57 -12.97
N GLY A 20 37.16 5.20 -12.03
CA GLY A 20 36.77 4.37 -10.88
C GLY A 20 35.90 5.11 -9.86
N ALA A 21 36.17 6.40 -9.61
CA ALA A 21 35.45 7.18 -8.60
C ALA A 21 34.04 7.63 -9.03
N LEU A 22 33.78 7.72 -10.34
CA LEU A 22 32.47 8.14 -10.85
C LEU A 22 31.43 7.00 -10.82
N VAL A 23 31.89 5.74 -10.93
CA VAL A 23 31.01 4.56 -10.97
C VAL A 23 30.53 4.17 -9.57
N THR A 24 31.35 4.35 -8.54
CA THR A 24 30.96 4.09 -7.14
C THR A 24 30.00 5.13 -6.56
N LEU A 25 30.01 6.38 -7.07
CA LEU A 25 29.10 7.43 -6.58
C LEU A 25 27.66 7.29 -7.12
N LEU A 26 27.47 6.57 -8.24
CA LEU A 26 26.17 6.35 -8.88
C LEU A 26 25.42 5.11 -8.37
N LEU A 27 26.08 4.22 -7.61
CA LEU A 27 25.42 3.05 -7.01
C LEU A 27 24.75 3.35 -5.65
N SER A 28 24.94 4.55 -5.10
CA SER A 28 24.30 5.00 -3.86
C SER A 28 22.89 5.55 -4.08
N SER A 29 22.34 5.49 -5.31
CA SER A 29 20.97 5.88 -5.60
C SER A 29 20.01 4.90 -4.94
N SER A 30 19.73 5.21 -3.68
CA SER A 30 18.69 4.68 -2.81
C SER A 30 17.53 4.14 -3.62
N ILE A 31 17.36 2.82 -3.58
CA ILE A 31 16.10 2.18 -3.89
C ILE A 31 15.13 2.67 -2.80
N ALA A 32 14.53 3.84 -3.02
CA ALA A 32 13.34 4.23 -2.29
C ALA A 32 12.28 3.22 -2.70
N ALA A 33 12.12 2.17 -1.90
CA ALA A 33 11.04 1.22 -2.06
C ALA A 33 9.76 2.03 -2.08
N ALA A 34 9.15 2.18 -3.26
CA ALA A 34 7.92 2.91 -3.44
C ALA A 34 6.84 2.17 -2.64
N GLN A 35 6.61 2.61 -1.41
CA GLN A 35 5.52 2.08 -0.60
C GLN A 35 4.22 2.45 -1.30
N SER A 36 3.40 1.45 -1.63
CA SER A 36 2.07 1.69 -2.19
C SER A 36 1.31 2.67 -1.28
N PRO A 37 0.66 3.70 -1.85
CA PRO A 37 -0.15 4.64 -1.08
C PRO A 37 -1.13 3.90 -0.18
N ARG A 38 -1.13 4.26 1.11
CA ARG A 38 -2.00 3.69 2.13
C ARG A 38 -2.52 4.77 3.08
N ILE A 39 -3.71 4.54 3.61
CA ILE A 39 -4.34 5.37 4.63
C ILE A 39 -4.83 4.49 5.78
N ILE A 40 -4.87 5.07 6.98
CA ILE A 40 -5.40 4.43 8.18
C ILE A 40 -6.76 5.04 8.46
N LEU A 41 -7.76 4.21 8.70
CA LEU A 41 -9.14 4.60 8.90
C LEU A 41 -9.64 4.09 10.25
N ASP A 42 -10.20 4.99 11.05
CA ASP A 42 -10.88 4.70 12.29
C ASP A 42 -12.28 4.13 12.04
N VAL A 43 -12.55 2.99 12.66
CA VAL A 43 -13.84 2.32 12.63
C VAL A 43 -14.72 2.88 13.75
N ALA A 44 -15.92 3.33 13.38
CA ALA A 44 -16.95 3.73 14.33
C ALA A 44 -17.80 2.55 14.78
N ASP A 45 -18.17 1.67 13.85
CA ASP A 45 -18.94 0.45 14.12
C ASP A 45 -18.77 -0.58 12.99
N ALA A 46 -19.04 -1.84 13.28
CA ALA A 46 -19.10 -2.92 12.31
C ALA A 46 -20.25 -3.88 12.64
N ALA A 47 -21.05 -4.21 11.64
CA ALA A 47 -22.19 -5.11 11.80
C ALA A 47 -22.23 -6.15 10.70
N VAL A 48 -22.69 -7.35 11.04
CA VAL A 48 -22.99 -8.38 10.03
C VAL A 48 -24.13 -7.88 9.17
N SER A 49 -23.95 -7.96 7.86
CA SER A 49 -24.92 -7.51 6.88
C SER A 49 -25.00 -8.47 5.71
N ARG A 50 -26.09 -8.41 4.96
CA ARG A 50 -26.23 -9.12 3.68
C ARG A 50 -26.01 -8.12 2.56
N GLY A 51 -25.10 -8.45 1.64
CA GLY A 51 -24.79 -7.64 0.47
C GLY A 51 -25.87 -7.65 -0.59
N ILE A 52 -25.66 -6.83 -1.62
CA ILE A 52 -26.50 -6.79 -2.82
C ILE A 52 -26.46 -8.13 -3.56
N ASP A 53 -25.35 -8.85 -3.44
CA ASP A 53 -25.11 -10.18 -3.98
C ASP A 53 -25.59 -11.31 -3.06
N GLU A 54 -26.40 -10.98 -2.05
CA GLU A 54 -26.91 -11.88 -1.01
C GLU A 54 -25.84 -12.56 -0.14
N ARG A 55 -24.56 -12.22 -0.31
CA ARG A 55 -23.49 -12.77 0.51
C ARG A 55 -23.51 -12.11 1.88
N THR A 56 -23.37 -12.93 2.91
CA THR A 56 -23.16 -12.45 4.28
C THR A 56 -21.76 -11.86 4.37
N GLY A 57 -21.67 -10.61 4.83
CA GLY A 57 -20.43 -9.90 5.07
C GLY A 57 -20.51 -9.03 6.31
N VAL A 58 -19.57 -8.10 6.43
CA VAL A 58 -19.50 -7.12 7.51
C VAL A 58 -19.55 -5.73 6.89
N THR A 59 -20.57 -4.96 7.24
CA THR A 59 -20.58 -3.52 6.94
C THR A 59 -19.80 -2.79 8.02
N VAL A 60 -18.72 -2.13 7.63
CA VAL A 60 -17.91 -1.25 8.47
C VAL A 60 -18.36 0.18 8.24
N THR A 61 -18.67 0.89 9.32
CA THR A 61 -18.96 2.32 9.34
C THR A 61 -17.74 3.06 9.91
N LEU A 62 -17.24 4.04 9.16
CA LEU A 62 -16.10 4.86 9.55
C LEU A 62 -16.52 6.04 10.42
N THR A 63 -15.56 6.59 11.18
CA THR A 63 -15.75 7.91 11.82
C THR A 63 -15.87 9.02 10.78
N ALA A 64 -16.36 10.20 11.19
CA ALA A 64 -16.55 11.33 10.28
C ALA A 64 -15.25 11.79 9.60
N GLU A 65 -14.13 11.81 10.34
CA GLU A 65 -12.80 12.16 9.82
C GLU A 65 -12.33 11.10 8.81
N SER A 66 -12.40 9.83 9.19
CA SER A 66 -11.99 8.72 8.32
C SER A 66 -12.85 8.60 7.07
N ARG A 67 -14.14 8.92 7.16
CA ARG A 67 -15.02 9.03 5.98
C ARG A 67 -14.49 10.05 4.98
N SER A 68 -14.06 11.23 5.43
CA SER A 68 -13.50 12.26 4.54
C SER A 68 -12.20 11.78 3.89
N SER A 69 -11.27 11.28 4.70
CA SER A 69 -9.99 10.74 4.21
C SER A 69 -10.18 9.59 3.23
N PHE A 70 -11.18 8.75 3.46
CA PHE A 70 -11.51 7.64 2.57
C PHE A 70 -12.12 8.12 1.24
N ALA A 71 -13.02 9.11 1.28
CA ALA A 71 -13.56 9.73 0.08
C ALA A 71 -12.43 10.30 -0.79
N ASP A 72 -11.54 11.10 -0.21
CA ASP A 72 -10.40 11.71 -0.91
C ASP A 72 -9.47 10.65 -1.52
N PHE A 73 -9.18 9.58 -0.77
CA PHE A 73 -8.35 8.48 -1.26
C PHE A 73 -9.03 7.73 -2.41
N THR A 74 -10.32 7.40 -2.28
CA THR A 74 -11.03 6.66 -3.32
C THR A 74 -11.19 7.47 -4.60
N ALA A 75 -11.48 8.77 -4.50
CA ALA A 75 -11.56 9.68 -5.64
C ALA A 75 -10.25 9.71 -6.44
N LYS A 76 -9.11 9.71 -5.76
CA LYS A 76 -7.78 9.78 -6.38
C LYS A 76 -7.39 8.50 -7.13
N TYR A 77 -7.93 7.35 -6.73
CA TYR A 77 -7.47 6.03 -7.21
C TYR A 77 -8.58 5.18 -7.82
N ILE A 78 -9.63 5.81 -8.36
CA ILE A 78 -10.66 5.12 -9.14
C ILE A 78 -10.01 4.28 -10.25
N GLY A 79 -10.53 3.06 -10.45
CA GLY A 79 -10.06 2.09 -11.42
C GLY A 79 -8.96 1.16 -10.92
N ARG A 80 -8.31 1.49 -9.79
CA ARG A 80 -7.23 0.70 -9.17
C ARG A 80 -7.76 -0.35 -8.20
N PHE A 81 -6.96 -1.37 -7.93
CA PHE A 81 -7.21 -2.32 -6.85
C PHE A 81 -6.70 -1.81 -5.52
N ILE A 82 -7.52 -2.02 -4.49
CA ILE A 82 -7.18 -1.78 -3.10
C ILE A 82 -7.21 -3.09 -2.33
N GLU A 83 -6.43 -3.13 -1.26
CA GLU A 83 -6.58 -4.10 -0.19
C GLU A 83 -6.98 -3.37 1.08
N VAL A 84 -7.80 -4.04 1.88
CA VAL A 84 -8.14 -3.63 3.24
C VAL A 84 -7.49 -4.59 4.19
N ARG A 85 -6.77 -4.06 5.18
CA ARG A 85 -6.11 -4.83 6.22
C ARG A 85 -6.67 -4.49 7.59
N PHE A 86 -6.71 -5.51 8.43
CA PHE A 86 -6.95 -5.37 9.86
C PHE A 86 -5.86 -6.14 10.60
N LEU A 87 -5.17 -5.46 11.53
CA LEU A 87 -4.01 -6.01 12.23
C LEU A 87 -2.93 -6.57 11.27
N GLY A 88 -2.69 -5.87 10.16
CA GLY A 88 -1.71 -6.25 9.13
C GLY A 88 -2.17 -7.38 8.18
N GLN A 89 -3.24 -8.09 8.49
CA GLN A 89 -3.80 -9.16 7.65
C GLN A 89 -4.77 -8.58 6.62
N VAL A 90 -4.62 -8.98 5.36
CA VAL A 90 -5.58 -8.62 4.29
C VAL A 90 -6.90 -9.35 4.55
N ILE A 91 -7.98 -8.57 4.67
CA ILE A 91 -9.35 -9.08 4.90
C ILE A 91 -10.27 -8.85 3.70
N MET A 92 -9.86 -8.01 2.75
CA MET A 92 -10.57 -7.78 1.50
C MET A 92 -9.62 -7.27 0.43
N LYS A 93 -9.86 -7.65 -0.82
CA LYS A 93 -9.36 -6.97 -2.01
C LYS A 93 -10.54 -6.55 -2.87
N ALA A 94 -10.48 -5.36 -3.43
CA ALA A 94 -11.56 -4.84 -4.26
C ALA A 94 -11.02 -3.87 -5.30
N ARG A 95 -11.71 -3.77 -6.43
CA ARG A 95 -11.47 -2.70 -7.41
C ARG A 95 -12.28 -1.48 -7.02
N LEU A 96 -11.63 -0.32 -6.94
CA LEU A 96 -12.32 0.96 -6.80
C LEU A 96 -13.02 1.28 -8.13
N VAL A 97 -14.35 1.29 -8.12
CA VAL A 97 -15.16 1.61 -9.31
C VAL A 97 -15.76 3.02 -9.26
N THR A 98 -15.85 3.60 -8.06
CA THR A 98 -16.37 4.94 -7.80
C THR A 98 -15.73 5.51 -6.54
N GLU A 99 -15.84 6.82 -6.37
CA GLU A 99 -15.60 7.49 -5.09
C GLU A 99 -16.61 6.99 -4.04
N ILE A 100 -16.13 6.82 -2.79
CA ILE A 100 -16.95 6.37 -1.66
C ILE A 100 -17.07 7.48 -0.62
N THR A 101 -18.17 8.23 -0.69
CA THR A 101 -18.46 9.34 0.23
C THR A 101 -19.27 8.92 1.47
N GLY A 102 -19.93 7.75 1.42
CA GLY A 102 -20.82 7.28 2.47
C GLY A 102 -20.13 6.84 3.76
N GLY A 103 -18.80 6.69 3.76
CA GLY A 103 -18.03 6.23 4.92
C GLY A 103 -18.38 4.80 5.35
N LYS A 104 -18.88 3.99 4.41
CA LYS A 104 -19.25 2.59 4.64
C LYS A 104 -18.52 1.68 3.67
N LEU A 105 -18.01 0.57 4.18
CA LEU A 105 -17.41 -0.48 3.38
C LEU A 105 -18.10 -1.80 3.70
N GLN A 106 -18.38 -2.60 2.68
CA GLN A 106 -18.79 -3.98 2.89
C GLN A 106 -17.59 -4.90 2.68
N ILE A 107 -17.25 -5.66 3.71
CA ILE A 107 -16.20 -6.68 3.69
C ILE A 107 -16.88 -8.02 3.57
N VAL A 108 -16.63 -8.73 2.47
CA VAL A 108 -17.07 -10.12 2.32
C VAL A 108 -15.85 -10.99 2.57
N PRO A 109 -15.76 -11.65 3.74
CA PRO A 109 -14.62 -12.49 4.07
C PRO A 109 -14.52 -13.67 3.09
N GLU A 110 -13.31 -14.11 2.75
CA GLU A 110 -13.13 -15.33 1.97
C GLU A 110 -13.66 -16.55 2.73
N ALA A 111 -14.07 -17.61 2.03
CA ALA A 111 -14.74 -18.77 2.62
C ALA A 111 -13.97 -19.45 3.77
N ASN A 112 -12.64 -19.31 3.81
CA ASN A 112 -11.76 -19.89 4.83
C ASN A 112 -11.26 -18.88 5.88
N SER A 113 -11.79 -17.66 5.88
CA SER A 113 -11.42 -16.61 6.84
C SER A 113 -12.34 -16.59 8.07
N ALA A 114 -12.07 -15.69 9.03
CA ALA A 114 -12.86 -15.57 10.24
C ALA A 114 -14.35 -15.38 9.93
N ALA A 115 -15.22 -15.99 10.74
CA ALA A 115 -16.67 -15.87 10.56
C ALA A 115 -17.08 -14.38 10.59
N PRO A 116 -18.02 -13.92 9.72
CA PRO A 116 -18.45 -12.52 9.67
C PRO A 116 -18.82 -11.94 11.04
N THR A 117 -19.46 -12.74 11.90
CA THR A 117 -19.83 -12.34 13.27
C THR A 117 -18.61 -12.03 14.14
N GLU A 118 -17.58 -12.86 14.07
CA GLU A 118 -16.35 -12.66 14.84
C GLU A 118 -15.58 -11.44 14.32
N LEU A 119 -15.52 -11.27 13.00
CA LEU A 119 -14.88 -10.11 12.37
C LEU A 119 -15.61 -8.81 12.74
N ALA A 120 -16.95 -8.79 12.68
CA ALA A 120 -17.75 -7.64 13.11
C ALA A 120 -17.46 -7.27 14.56
N HIS A 121 -17.48 -8.26 15.47
CA HIS A 121 -17.17 -8.03 16.88
C HIS A 121 -15.77 -7.42 17.09
N LYS A 122 -14.75 -7.93 16.37
CA LYS A 122 -13.39 -7.38 16.44
C LYS A 122 -13.31 -5.95 15.90
N LEU A 123 -14.01 -5.67 14.81
CA LEU A 123 -13.99 -4.36 14.15
C LEU A 123 -14.79 -3.29 14.93
N SER A 124 -15.81 -3.67 15.69
CA SER A 124 -16.55 -2.75 16.58
C SER A 124 -15.82 -2.43 17.88
N ALA A 125 -14.66 -3.05 18.15
CA ALA A 125 -13.91 -2.75 19.37
C ALA A 125 -13.45 -1.27 19.37
N PRO A 126 -13.53 -0.55 20.52
CA PRO A 126 -13.13 0.85 20.58
C PRO A 126 -11.68 1.08 20.13
N GLY A 127 -11.46 2.11 19.31
CA GLY A 127 -10.13 2.45 18.79
C GLY A 127 -9.62 1.53 17.67
N THR A 128 -10.49 0.69 17.12
CA THR A 128 -10.15 -0.16 15.97
C THR A 128 -9.85 0.68 14.74
N LYS A 129 -8.75 0.33 14.08
CA LYS A 129 -8.31 0.92 12.83
C LYS A 129 -8.18 -0.15 11.76
N ILE A 130 -8.51 0.22 10.53
CA ILE A 130 -8.23 -0.56 9.32
C ILE A 130 -7.27 0.21 8.43
N GLU A 131 -6.48 -0.51 7.66
CA GLU A 131 -5.59 0.09 6.66
C GLU A 131 -6.19 -0.15 5.28
N VAL A 132 -6.21 0.88 4.44
CA VAL A 132 -6.58 0.76 3.03
C VAL A 132 -5.41 1.21 2.18
N GLY A 133 -4.98 0.38 1.25
CA GLY A 133 -3.84 0.68 0.40
C GLY A 133 -3.99 0.15 -1.01
N LEU A 134 -3.22 0.70 -1.94
CA LEU A 134 -3.17 0.18 -3.30
C LEU A 134 -2.47 -1.19 -3.33
N PHE A 135 -3.09 -2.14 -4.02
CA PHE A 135 -2.53 -3.45 -4.31
C PHE A 135 -2.16 -3.49 -5.80
N ALA A 136 -0.92 -3.89 -6.10
CA ALA A 136 -0.50 -4.19 -7.46
C ALA A 136 -0.80 -5.66 -7.73
N GLU A 137 -1.65 -5.93 -8.73
CA GLU A 137 -1.81 -7.28 -9.30
C GLU A 137 -0.52 -7.74 -9.99
#